data_AF-B3QVZ7-F1
#
_entry.id   AF-B3QVZ7-F1
#
_cell.length_a   1.000
_cell.length_b   1.000
_cell.length_c   1.000
_cell.angle_alpha   90.00
_cell.angle_beta   90.00
_cell.angle_gamma   90.00
#
_symmetry.space_group_name_H-M   'P 1'
#
loop_
_entity.id
_entity.type
_entity.pdbx_description
1 polymer ?
#
loop_
_entity_poly.entity_id
_entity_poly.type
_entity_poly.pdbx_seq_one_letter_code
_entity_poly.pdbx_strand_id
1 'polypeptide(L)'
;MSADIQIYIYWLIGLITGLIFLRDELTNFNKNFDLKRVALIISTAIIIIGNSIVYSNSTYFGDRQLDVLTVVIFAIGNGICETFIFFTLFKFGEKAAGKISTNKVMLFLAGFFMFMIYSGLIHGLFWLNILPDHTIHTPDKAFYRSLFMPFQLMIAASWSLSYFLYRDLYSIIFFHAIVDAVMVFSVRFSLFSHQIAMTGH
;
A
#
# COMPACT_ATOMS: atom_id res chain seq x y z
N MET A 1 19.70 -2.44 13.64
CA MET A 1 19.63 -2.86 12.22
C MET A 1 19.30 -1.61 11.41
N SER A 2 20.02 -1.33 10.33
CA SER A 2 19.75 -0.15 9.51
C SER A 2 18.39 -0.28 8.81
N ALA A 3 17.80 0.87 8.43
CA ALA A 3 16.43 0.93 7.89
C ALA A 3 16.30 0.18 6.55
N ASP A 4 17.32 0.24 5.71
CA ASP A 4 17.44 -0.51 4.46
C ASP A 4 17.36 -2.03 4.68
N ILE A 5 18.12 -2.57 5.64
CA ILE A 5 18.09 -4.01 5.97
C ILE A 5 16.70 -4.41 6.48
N GLN A 6 16.05 -3.57 7.29
CA GLN A 6 14.68 -3.79 7.73
C GLN A 6 13.70 -3.88 6.55
N ILE A 7 13.79 -2.97 5.58
CA ILE A 7 12.97 -2.97 4.36
C ILE A 7 13.25 -4.23 3.52
N TYR A 8 14.51 -4.63 3.34
CA TYR A 8 14.83 -5.83 2.56
C TYR A 8 14.32 -7.12 3.21
N ILE A 9 14.44 -7.25 4.54
CA ILE A 9 13.87 -8.38 5.27
C ILE A 9 12.34 -8.38 5.13
N TYR A 10 11.72 -7.21 5.27
CA TYR A 10 10.30 -7.03 5.09
C TYR A 10 9.84 -7.48 3.69
N TRP A 11 10.53 -7.03 2.64
CA TRP A 11 10.24 -7.44 1.27
C TRP A 11 10.45 -8.93 1.03
N LEU A 12 11.52 -9.51 1.59
CA LEU A 12 11.75 -10.95 1.51
C LEU A 12 10.59 -11.75 2.12
N ILE A 13 10.08 -11.31 3.29
CA ILE A 13 8.89 -11.91 3.91
C ILE A 13 7.68 -11.77 2.98
N GLY A 14 7.49 -10.61 2.36
CA GLY A 14 6.41 -10.38 1.40
C GLY A 14 6.47 -11.28 0.18
N LEU A 15 7.66 -11.45 -0.41
CA LEU A 15 7.86 -12.36 -1.54
C LEU A 15 7.58 -13.81 -1.15
N ILE A 16 8.13 -14.29 -0.03
CA ILE A 16 7.91 -15.67 0.43
C ILE A 16 6.43 -15.92 0.71
N THR A 17 5.76 -15.00 1.41
CA THR A 17 4.32 -15.14 1.71
C THR A 17 3.48 -15.12 0.44
N GLY A 18 3.73 -14.19 -0.49
CA GLY A 18 3.03 -14.14 -1.78
C GLY A 18 3.21 -15.42 -2.59
N LEU A 19 4.44 -15.92 -2.73
CA LEU A 19 4.72 -17.13 -3.51
C LEU A 19 4.05 -18.39 -2.92
N ILE A 20 3.88 -18.45 -1.60
CA ILE A 20 3.25 -19.60 -0.92
C ILE A 20 1.72 -19.48 -0.97
N PHE A 21 1.16 -18.34 -0.60
CA PHE A 21 -0.27 -18.20 -0.32
C PHE A 21 -1.08 -17.64 -1.50
N LEU A 22 -0.44 -16.92 -2.43
CA LEU A 22 -1.05 -16.29 -3.60
C LEU A 22 -0.62 -16.92 -4.92
N ARG A 23 -0.05 -18.13 -4.87
CA ARG A 23 0.48 -18.83 -6.05
C ARG A 23 -0.54 -18.90 -7.20
N ASP A 24 -1.78 -19.27 -6.90
CA ASP A 24 -2.81 -19.46 -7.91
C ASP A 24 -3.14 -18.14 -8.60
N GLU A 25 -3.23 -17.06 -7.84
CA GLU A 25 -3.46 -15.70 -8.32
C GLU A 25 -2.28 -15.16 -9.15
N LEU A 26 -1.04 -15.56 -8.79
CA LEU A 26 0.19 -15.22 -9.51
C LEU A 26 0.41 -16.01 -10.80
N THR A 27 -0.19 -17.19 -10.93
CA THR A 27 -0.05 -18.01 -12.15
C THR A 27 -1.27 -17.92 -13.06
N ASN A 28 -2.44 -17.65 -12.51
CA ASN A 28 -3.71 -17.66 -13.24
C ASN A 28 -4.33 -16.27 -13.25
N PHE A 29 -3.72 -15.37 -14.01
CA PHE A 29 -4.27 -14.04 -14.20
C PHE A 29 -5.66 -14.08 -14.85
N ASN A 30 -6.64 -13.46 -14.20
CA ASN A 30 -7.96 -13.27 -14.77
C ASN A 30 -7.86 -12.30 -15.97
N LYS A 31 -8.06 -12.82 -17.19
CA LYS A 31 -8.00 -12.04 -18.44
C LYS A 31 -9.35 -11.42 -18.83
N ASN A 32 -10.42 -11.66 -18.08
CA ASN A 32 -11.74 -11.11 -18.40
C ASN A 32 -11.88 -9.70 -17.82
N PHE A 33 -12.08 -8.72 -18.70
CA PHE A 33 -12.31 -7.31 -18.36
C PHE A 33 -13.73 -6.92 -18.73
N ASP A 34 -14.68 -7.33 -17.89
CA ASP A 34 -16.04 -6.84 -17.99
C ASP A 34 -16.14 -5.35 -17.59
N LEU A 35 -17.27 -4.73 -17.94
CA LEU A 35 -17.50 -3.31 -17.66
C LEU A 35 -17.38 -2.97 -16.16
N LYS A 36 -17.76 -3.88 -15.27
CA LYS A 36 -17.71 -3.65 -13.82
C LYS A 36 -16.27 -3.64 -13.31
N ARG A 37 -15.41 -4.54 -13.80
CA ARG A 37 -13.98 -4.56 -13.50
C ARG A 37 -13.30 -3.31 -14.02
N VAL A 38 -13.58 -2.92 -15.27
CA VAL A 38 -13.02 -1.69 -15.86
C VAL A 38 -13.44 -0.45 -15.06
N ALA A 39 -14.72 -0.34 -14.70
CA ALA A 39 -15.21 0.75 -13.86
C ALA A 39 -14.51 0.79 -12.49
N LEU A 40 -14.25 -0.37 -11.87
CA LEU A 40 -13.53 -0.46 -10.60
C LEU A 40 -12.06 -0.03 -10.72
N ILE A 41 -11.38 -0.42 -11.79
CA ILE A 41 -10.01 0.00 -12.10
C ILE A 41 -9.94 1.53 -12.30
N ILE A 42 -10.86 2.09 -13.10
CA ILE A 42 -10.93 3.53 -13.34
C ILE A 42 -11.22 4.29 -12.04
N SER A 43 -12.17 3.79 -11.24
CA SER A 43 -12.49 4.39 -9.94
C SER A 43 -11.29 4.35 -9.00
N THR A 44 -10.54 3.25 -8.99
CA THR A 44 -9.30 3.11 -8.22
C THR A 44 -8.24 4.13 -8.66
N ALA A 45 -8.07 4.33 -9.97
CA ALA A 45 -7.16 5.34 -10.50
C ALA A 45 -7.55 6.76 -10.06
N ILE A 46 -8.84 7.11 -10.09
CA ILE A 46 -9.34 8.41 -9.63
C ILE A 46 -9.06 8.60 -8.14
N ILE A 47 -9.32 7.58 -7.32
CA ILE A 47 -9.02 7.61 -5.87
C ILE A 47 -7.53 7.86 -5.66
N ILE A 48 -6.65 7.19 -6.40
CA ILE A 48 -5.19 7.35 -6.28
C ILE A 48 -4.73 8.74 -6.71
N ILE A 49 -5.32 9.33 -7.76
CA ILE A 49 -5.03 10.71 -8.15
C ILE A 49 -5.42 11.66 -7.01
N GLY A 50 -6.61 11.51 -6.44
CA GLY A 50 -7.06 12.30 -5.29
C GLY A 50 -6.14 12.14 -4.08
N ASN A 51 -5.76 10.90 -3.75
CA ASN A 51 -4.80 10.61 -2.68
C ASN A 51 -3.43 11.24 -2.95
N SER A 52 -2.96 11.21 -4.20
CA SER A 52 -1.67 11.80 -4.58
C SER A 52 -1.67 13.32 -4.39
N ILE A 53 -2.78 13.99 -4.74
CA ILE A 53 -2.95 15.43 -4.48
C ILE A 53 -2.96 15.70 -2.99
N VAL A 54 -3.73 14.91 -2.22
CA VAL A 54 -3.84 15.05 -0.77
C VAL A 54 -2.47 14.87 -0.11
N TYR A 55 -1.76 13.78 -0.45
CA TYR A 55 -0.48 13.43 0.14
C TYR A 55 0.60 14.46 -0.19
N SER A 56 0.73 14.85 -1.46
CA SER A 56 1.73 15.85 -1.86
C SER A 56 1.47 17.24 -1.30
N ASN A 57 0.23 17.56 -0.90
CA ASN A 57 -0.10 18.83 -0.24
C ASN A 57 0.02 18.77 1.29
N SER A 58 0.02 17.58 1.89
CA SER A 58 0.17 17.38 3.33
C SER A 58 1.59 17.00 3.75
N THR A 59 2.51 16.90 2.78
CA THR A 59 3.88 16.46 3.01
C THR A 59 4.94 17.41 2.49
N TYR A 60 6.15 17.31 3.03
CA TYR A 60 7.31 18.11 2.65
C TYR A 60 8.57 17.24 2.52
N PHE A 61 9.55 17.76 1.78
CA PHE A 61 10.81 17.06 1.53
C PHE A 61 12.04 17.66 2.23
N GLY A 62 11.93 18.85 2.81
CA GLY A 62 13.05 19.53 3.49
C GLY A 62 14.22 19.79 2.53
N ASP A 63 15.44 19.49 2.97
CA ASP A 63 16.67 19.63 2.17
C ASP A 63 17.08 18.34 1.43
N ARG A 64 16.24 17.29 1.49
CA ARG A 64 16.54 15.97 0.93
C ARG A 64 16.55 16.02 -0.60
N GLN A 65 17.60 15.45 -1.19
CA GLN A 65 17.74 15.33 -2.65
C GLN A 65 16.91 14.17 -3.19
N LEU A 66 16.43 14.31 -4.43
CA LEU A 66 15.72 13.22 -5.09
C LEU A 66 16.67 12.10 -5.49
N ASP A 67 16.44 10.92 -4.92
CA ASP A 67 17.05 9.68 -5.35
C ASP A 67 16.10 8.93 -6.30
N VAL A 68 16.30 9.13 -7.60
CA VAL A 68 15.45 8.55 -8.65
C VAL A 68 15.52 7.02 -8.63
N LEU A 69 16.67 6.45 -8.28
CA LEU A 69 16.82 5.00 -8.19
C LEU A 69 15.98 4.45 -7.05
N THR A 70 15.96 5.12 -5.89
CA THR A 70 15.06 4.78 -4.79
C THR A 70 13.60 4.86 -5.21
N VAL A 71 13.17 5.91 -5.93
CA VAL A 71 11.77 6.01 -6.41
C VAL A 71 11.36 4.77 -7.17
N VAL A 72 12.17 4.30 -8.12
CA VAL A 72 11.83 3.15 -8.96
C VAL A 72 11.88 1.85 -8.16
N ILE A 73 12.98 1.60 -7.43
CA ILE A 73 13.18 0.33 -6.72
C ILE A 73 12.17 0.20 -5.57
N PHE A 74 11.96 1.27 -4.79
CA PHE A 74 11.01 1.26 -3.70
C PHE A 74 9.58 1.08 -4.20
N ALA A 75 9.16 1.85 -5.22
CA ALA A 75 7.82 1.74 -5.77
C ALA A 75 7.48 0.32 -6.23
N ILE A 76 8.39 -0.30 -6.98
CA ILE A 76 8.17 -1.66 -7.50
C ILE A 76 8.31 -2.70 -6.38
N GLY A 77 9.39 -2.64 -5.62
CA GLY A 77 9.69 -3.60 -4.56
C GLY A 77 8.62 -3.60 -3.48
N ASN A 78 8.32 -2.43 -2.93
CA ASN A 78 7.32 -2.29 -1.89
C ASN A 78 5.91 -2.57 -2.42
N GLY A 79 5.56 -1.98 -3.57
CA GLY A 79 4.26 -2.18 -4.20
C GLY A 79 3.95 -3.65 -4.51
N ILE A 80 4.95 -4.48 -4.80
CA ILE A 80 4.78 -5.94 -4.92
C ILE A 80 4.69 -6.60 -3.53
N CYS A 81 5.72 -6.42 -2.71
CA CYS A 81 5.91 -7.21 -1.50
C CYS A 81 4.84 -6.93 -0.44
N GLU A 82 4.50 -5.66 -0.25
CA GLU A 82 3.48 -5.27 0.72
C GLU A 82 2.07 -5.70 0.26
N THR A 83 1.79 -5.58 -1.05
CA THR A 83 0.56 -6.11 -1.65
C THR A 83 0.39 -7.61 -1.40
N PHE A 84 1.47 -8.38 -1.50
CA PHE A 84 1.42 -9.81 -1.21
C PHE A 84 1.04 -10.13 0.22
N ILE A 85 1.58 -9.40 1.20
CA ILE A 85 1.23 -9.63 2.61
C ILE A 85 -0.22 -9.20 2.86
N PHE A 86 -0.62 -8.05 2.34
CA PHE A 86 -2.00 -7.56 2.41
C PHE A 86 -3.02 -8.60 1.92
N PHE A 87 -2.81 -9.16 0.74
CA PHE A 87 -3.76 -10.14 0.19
C PHE A 87 -3.62 -11.54 0.76
N THR A 88 -2.45 -11.89 1.30
CA THR A 88 -2.31 -13.10 2.12
C THR A 88 -3.18 -13.01 3.37
N LEU A 89 -3.13 -11.88 4.09
CA LEU A 89 -3.94 -11.66 5.28
C LEU A 89 -5.42 -11.53 4.95
N PHE A 90 -5.77 -10.88 3.84
CA PHE A 90 -7.13 -10.86 3.33
C PHE A 90 -7.66 -12.29 3.11
N LYS A 91 -6.91 -13.13 2.40
CA LYS A 91 -7.27 -14.54 2.12
C LYS A 91 -7.38 -15.36 3.39
N PHE A 92 -6.56 -15.07 4.41
CA PHE A 92 -6.68 -15.68 5.73
C PHE A 92 -8.01 -15.34 6.41
N GLY A 93 -8.40 -14.05 6.43
CA GLY A 93 -9.69 -13.60 6.97
C GLY A 93 -10.88 -14.21 6.22
N GLU A 94 -10.82 -14.19 4.88
CA GLU A 94 -11.82 -14.81 4.00
C GLU A 94 -11.98 -16.31 4.31
N LYS A 95 -10.86 -17.05 4.41
CA LYS A 95 -10.86 -18.50 4.70
C LYS A 95 -11.35 -18.80 6.12
N ALA A 96 -11.01 -17.97 7.10
CA ALA A 96 -11.49 -18.13 8.47
C ALA A 96 -13.01 -17.98 8.54
N ALA A 97 -13.58 -16.94 7.92
CA ALA A 97 -15.02 -16.76 7.82
C ALA A 97 -15.70 -17.87 7.00
N GLY A 98 -15.04 -18.39 5.97
CA GLY A 98 -15.52 -19.51 5.15
C GLY A 98 -15.75 -20.81 5.92
N LYS A 99 -15.17 -20.96 7.11
CA LYS A 99 -15.45 -22.11 8.00
C LYS A 99 -16.82 -22.04 8.67
N ILE A 100 -17.44 -20.85 8.73
CA ILE A 100 -18.68 -20.60 9.49
C ILE A 100 -19.79 -19.95 8.66
N SER A 101 -19.49 -19.40 7.49
CA SER A 101 -20.47 -18.72 6.63
C SER A 101 -20.08 -18.82 5.15
N THR A 102 -21.08 -18.90 4.28
CA THR A 102 -20.94 -18.78 2.82
C THR A 102 -21.42 -17.42 2.29
N ASN A 103 -21.87 -16.53 3.19
CA ASN A 103 -22.34 -15.20 2.82
C ASN A 103 -21.16 -14.35 2.29
N LYS A 104 -21.22 -13.96 1.02
CA LYS A 104 -20.15 -13.21 0.33
C LYS A 104 -19.78 -11.90 1.04
N VAL A 105 -20.73 -11.22 1.66
CA VAL A 105 -20.46 -9.98 2.40
C VAL A 105 -19.66 -10.28 3.66
N MET A 106 -20.00 -11.34 4.41
CA MET A 106 -19.23 -11.75 5.59
C MET A 106 -17.80 -12.18 5.21
N LEU A 107 -17.65 -12.92 4.10
CA LEU A 107 -16.34 -13.34 3.60
C LEU A 107 -15.47 -12.12 3.24
N PHE A 108 -16.04 -11.17 2.50
CA PHE A 108 -15.37 -9.93 2.14
C PHE A 108 -14.99 -9.11 3.38
N LEU A 109 -15.93 -8.87 4.30
CA LEU A 109 -15.69 -8.07 5.49
C LEU A 109 -14.62 -8.68 6.41
N ALA A 110 -14.59 -10.01 6.55
CA ALA A 110 -13.57 -10.68 7.34
C ALA A 110 -12.17 -10.55 6.71
N GLY A 111 -12.06 -10.73 5.39
CA GLY A 111 -10.81 -10.48 4.66
C GLY A 111 -10.38 -9.03 4.76
N PHE A 112 -11.30 -8.10 4.53
CA PHE A 112 -11.04 -6.66 4.61
C PHE A 112 -10.61 -6.23 6.02
N PHE A 113 -11.21 -6.80 7.07
CA PHE A 113 -10.82 -6.53 8.44
C PHE A 113 -9.37 -6.97 8.73
N MET A 114 -8.98 -8.18 8.30
CA MET A 114 -7.59 -8.66 8.45
C MET A 114 -6.60 -7.82 7.64
N PHE A 115 -6.97 -7.41 6.43
CA PHE A 115 -6.21 -6.45 5.62
C PHE A 115 -5.99 -5.14 6.42
N MET A 116 -7.05 -4.56 6.98
CA MET A 116 -7.00 -3.28 7.69
C MET A 116 -6.19 -3.36 8.98
N ILE A 117 -6.29 -4.45 9.74
CA ILE A 117 -5.47 -4.67 10.94
C ILE A 117 -3.99 -4.60 10.56
N TYR A 118 -3.57 -5.41 9.58
CA TYR A 118 -2.17 -5.45 9.20
C TYR A 118 -1.72 -4.14 8.55
N SER A 119 -2.53 -3.53 7.70
CA SER A 119 -2.25 -2.23 7.11
C SER A 119 -2.02 -1.17 8.19
N GLY A 120 -2.88 -1.08 9.20
CA GLY A 120 -2.67 -0.16 10.33
C GLY A 120 -1.39 -0.45 11.11
N LEU A 121 -1.11 -1.73 11.39
CA LEU A 121 0.09 -2.13 12.14
C LEU A 121 1.39 -1.83 11.39
N ILE A 122 1.50 -2.17 10.09
CA ILE A 122 2.72 -1.92 9.34
C ILE A 122 2.98 -0.42 9.18
N HIS A 123 1.95 0.39 8.94
CA HIS A 123 2.12 1.84 8.84
C HIS A 123 2.51 2.45 10.20
N GLY A 124 1.79 2.09 11.27
CA GLY A 124 2.00 2.67 12.59
C GLY A 124 3.30 2.22 13.28
N LEU A 125 3.72 0.98 13.07
CA LEU A 125 4.85 0.38 13.80
C LEU A 125 6.13 0.26 12.97
N PHE A 126 6.04 0.23 11.64
CA PHE A 126 7.20 0.08 10.76
C PHE A 126 7.47 1.35 9.97
N TRP A 127 6.52 1.78 9.13
CA TRP A 127 6.78 2.90 8.21
C TRP A 127 7.02 4.24 8.91
N LEU A 128 6.26 4.56 9.97
CA LEU A 128 6.50 5.80 10.73
C LEU A 128 7.89 5.88 11.37
N ASN A 129 8.54 4.74 11.63
CA ASN A 129 9.87 4.69 12.21
C ASN A 129 11.00 4.70 11.16
N ILE A 130 10.67 4.45 9.89
CA ILE A 130 11.62 4.33 8.77
C ILE A 130 11.61 5.58 7.91
N LEU A 131 10.44 6.15 7.66
CA LEU A 131 10.31 7.35 6.85
C LEU A 131 10.84 8.57 7.62
N PRO A 132 11.50 9.51 6.94
CA PRO A 132 11.91 10.77 7.57
C PRO A 132 10.69 11.57 7.99
N ASP A 133 10.84 12.54 8.89
CA ASP A 133 9.76 13.48 9.14
C ASP A 133 9.41 14.24 7.85
N HIS A 134 8.11 14.27 7.56
CA HIS A 134 7.58 14.69 6.28
C HIS A 134 6.17 15.24 6.37
N THR A 135 5.52 15.28 7.53
CA THR A 135 4.15 15.77 7.66
C THR A 135 4.12 17.27 7.94
N ILE A 136 3.37 18.03 7.13
CA ILE A 136 3.20 19.47 7.37
C ILE A 136 2.08 19.68 8.38
N HIS A 137 2.35 20.34 9.50
CA HIS A 137 1.37 20.54 10.60
C HIS A 137 0.67 21.91 10.62
N THR A 138 0.87 22.76 9.63
CA THR A 138 0.31 24.10 9.59
C THR A 138 -1.22 24.11 9.40
N PRO A 139 -1.94 25.16 9.85
CA PRO A 139 -3.40 25.26 9.71
C PRO A 139 -3.90 25.22 8.26
N ASP A 140 -3.18 25.84 7.32
CA ASP A 140 -3.53 25.89 5.90
C ASP A 140 -3.51 24.51 5.21
N LYS A 141 -2.77 23.54 5.77
CA LYS A 141 -2.73 22.15 5.28
C LYS A 141 -3.67 21.20 6.03
N ALA A 142 -4.42 21.68 7.03
CA ALA A 142 -5.28 20.84 7.86
C ALA A 142 -6.36 20.10 7.04
N PHE A 143 -6.91 20.74 6.01
CA PHE A 143 -7.90 20.13 5.12
C PHE A 143 -7.33 18.87 4.44
N TYR A 144 -6.16 18.97 3.81
CA TYR A 144 -5.53 17.81 3.15
C TYR A 144 -5.21 16.70 4.15
N ARG A 145 -4.64 17.03 5.32
CA ARG A 145 -4.38 16.03 6.37
C ARG A 145 -5.65 15.28 6.79
N SER A 146 -6.77 15.98 6.95
CA SER A 146 -8.04 15.35 7.35
C SER A 146 -8.59 14.38 6.29
N LEU A 147 -8.24 14.57 5.03
CA LEU A 147 -8.65 13.72 3.92
C LEU A 147 -7.75 12.50 3.71
N PHE A 148 -6.55 12.48 4.29
CA PHE A 148 -5.60 11.39 4.09
C PHE A 148 -6.20 10.03 4.46
N MET A 149 -6.68 9.87 5.70
CA MET A 149 -7.26 8.59 6.14
C MET A 149 -8.50 8.17 5.36
N PRO A 150 -9.46 9.06 5.03
CA PRO A 150 -10.53 8.73 4.10
C PRO A 150 -10.05 8.18 2.76
N PHE A 151 -9.03 8.80 2.15
CA PHE A 151 -8.46 8.29 0.89
C PHE A 151 -7.76 6.94 1.07
N GLN A 152 -7.01 6.74 2.15
CA GLN A 152 -6.40 5.45 2.48
C GLN A 152 -7.46 4.34 2.62
N LEU A 153 -8.59 4.64 3.27
CA LEU A 153 -9.70 3.68 3.40
C LEU A 153 -10.36 3.38 2.04
N MET A 154 -10.55 4.40 1.19
CA MET A 154 -11.09 4.21 -0.16
C MET A 154 -10.15 3.35 -1.04
N ILE A 155 -8.84 3.55 -0.93
CA ILE A 155 -7.82 2.72 -1.61
C ILE A 155 -7.89 1.28 -1.11
N ALA A 156 -7.84 1.08 0.21
CA ALA A 156 -7.91 -0.26 0.80
C ALA A 156 -9.18 -1.01 0.39
N ALA A 157 -10.33 -0.32 0.38
CA ALA A 157 -11.61 -0.88 -0.02
C ALA A 157 -11.65 -1.21 -1.52
N SER A 158 -11.15 -0.33 -2.39
CA SER A 158 -11.16 -0.56 -3.85
C SER A 158 -10.23 -1.70 -4.27
N TRP A 159 -9.06 -1.80 -3.64
CA TRP A 159 -8.13 -2.90 -3.83
C TRP A 159 -8.71 -4.22 -3.32
N SER A 160 -9.25 -4.22 -2.10
CA SER A 160 -9.89 -5.41 -1.51
C SER A 160 -11.07 -5.89 -2.35
N LEU A 161 -11.87 -4.98 -2.89
CA LEU A 161 -13.01 -5.32 -3.74
C LEU A 161 -12.55 -5.88 -5.09
N SER A 162 -11.51 -5.29 -5.70
CA SER A 162 -10.90 -5.78 -6.94
C SER A 162 -10.37 -7.19 -6.77
N TYR A 163 -9.67 -7.45 -5.67
CA TYR A 163 -9.16 -8.77 -5.35
C TYR A 163 -10.28 -9.77 -5.06
N PHE A 164 -11.26 -9.41 -4.23
CA PHE A 164 -12.33 -10.32 -3.84
C PHE A 164 -13.21 -10.75 -5.02
N LEU A 165 -13.56 -9.82 -5.90
CA LEU A 165 -14.45 -10.09 -7.04
C LEU A 165 -13.73 -10.71 -8.23
N TYR A 166 -12.49 -10.31 -8.49
CA TYR A 166 -11.80 -10.63 -9.75
C TYR A 166 -10.44 -11.34 -9.56
N ARG A 167 -9.95 -11.45 -8.33
CA ARG A 167 -8.57 -11.86 -7.99
C ARG A 167 -7.54 -11.02 -8.74
N ASP A 168 -7.84 -9.74 -8.92
CA ASP A 168 -7.06 -8.82 -9.74
C ASP A 168 -5.83 -8.28 -8.98
N LEU A 169 -4.85 -9.16 -8.76
CA LEU A 169 -3.66 -8.81 -8.00
C LEU A 169 -2.75 -7.83 -8.75
N TYR A 170 -2.63 -7.96 -10.08
CA TYR A 170 -1.67 -7.18 -10.88
C TYR A 170 -2.04 -5.70 -11.01
N SER A 171 -3.33 -5.39 -11.25
CA SER A 171 -3.75 -3.99 -11.27
C SER A 171 -3.52 -3.34 -9.90
N ILE A 172 -3.71 -4.08 -8.81
CA ILE A 172 -3.47 -3.57 -7.46
C ILE A 172 -1.98 -3.33 -7.21
N ILE A 173 -1.09 -4.27 -7.58
CA ILE A 173 0.37 -4.08 -7.49
C ILE A 173 0.80 -2.83 -8.25
N PHE A 174 0.31 -2.68 -9.50
CA PHE A 174 0.63 -1.52 -10.33
C PHE A 174 0.19 -0.21 -9.66
N PHE A 175 -1.04 -0.17 -9.15
CA PHE A 175 -1.57 0.98 -8.45
C PHE A 175 -0.87 1.26 -7.13
N HIS A 176 -0.47 0.24 -6.38
CA HIS A 176 0.29 0.38 -5.15
C HIS A 176 1.68 0.96 -5.45
N ALA A 177 2.36 0.47 -6.49
CA ALA A 177 3.63 1.03 -6.91
C ALA A 177 3.53 2.53 -7.27
N ILE A 178 2.40 2.98 -7.84
CA ILE A 178 2.16 4.41 -8.08
C ILE A 178 2.03 5.18 -6.76
N VAL A 179 1.25 4.66 -5.80
CA VAL A 179 1.11 5.28 -4.47
C VAL A 179 2.47 5.42 -3.78
N ASP A 180 3.29 4.37 -3.83
CA ASP A 180 4.64 4.36 -3.25
C ASP A 180 5.58 5.30 -3.99
N ALA A 181 5.52 5.36 -5.33
CA ALA A 181 6.29 6.31 -6.12
C ALA A 181 5.97 7.75 -5.73
N VAL A 182 4.67 8.08 -5.56
CA VAL A 182 4.24 9.39 -5.09
C VAL A 182 4.75 9.65 -3.68
N MET A 183 4.66 8.67 -2.78
CA MET A 183 5.16 8.79 -1.42
C MET A 183 6.66 9.15 -1.41
N VAL A 184 7.49 8.30 -2.04
CA VAL A 184 8.94 8.48 -2.09
C VAL A 184 9.31 9.80 -2.78
N PHE A 185 8.61 10.15 -3.87
CA PHE A 185 8.86 11.38 -4.59
C PHE A 185 8.55 12.62 -3.73
N SER A 186 7.42 12.62 -3.02
CA SER A 186 6.95 13.76 -2.23
C SER A 186 7.78 14.00 -0.98
N VAL A 187 8.27 12.92 -0.34
CA VAL A 187 9.09 13.03 0.88
C VAL A 187 10.59 12.99 0.60
N ARG A 188 10.99 12.69 -0.65
CA ARG A 188 12.38 12.46 -1.09
C ARG A 188 13.08 11.40 -0.25
N PHE A 189 12.39 10.28 -0.02
CA PHE A 189 12.97 9.14 0.67
C PHE A 189 14.11 8.53 -0.18
N SER A 190 15.21 8.15 0.48
CA SER A 190 16.33 7.46 -0.17
C SER A 190 16.67 6.21 0.61
N LEU A 191 16.66 5.08 -0.09
CA LEU A 191 16.87 3.75 0.44
C LEU A 191 18.38 3.43 0.58
N PHE A 192 19.22 4.14 -0.17
CA PHE A 192 20.67 3.91 -0.24
C PHE A 192 21.51 4.96 0.50
N SER A 193 20.92 6.09 0.88
CA SER A 193 21.64 7.11 1.64
C SER A 193 21.49 6.87 3.15
N HIS A 194 22.60 6.92 3.88
CA HIS A 194 22.63 6.84 5.35
C HIS A 194 22.11 8.11 6.05
N GLN A 195 21.22 8.89 5.44
CA GLN A 195 20.80 10.18 5.97
C GLN A 195 19.72 10.14 7.07
N ILE A 196 19.58 9.01 7.80
CA ILE A 196 18.68 8.97 8.97
C ILE A 196 19.41 8.34 10.16
N ALA A 197 20.35 9.11 10.70
CA ALA A 197 20.54 9.30 12.13
C ALA A 197 21.34 10.60 12.31
N MET A 198 20.86 11.51 13.15
CA MET A 198 21.45 12.81 13.50
C MET A 198 20.92 14.02 12.73
N THR A 199 19.68 14.41 13.01
CA THR A 199 19.39 15.77 13.51
C THR A 199 18.20 15.67 14.45
N GLY A 200 18.48 15.35 15.71
CA GLY A 200 17.62 15.81 16.79
C GLY A 200 17.76 17.32 16.88
N HIS A 201 16.63 18.01 16.81
CA HIS A 201 16.45 19.31 17.43
C HIS A 201 15.33 19.17 18.46
#